data_AF-A0A954XKJ9-F1
#
_entry.id   AF-A0A954XKJ9-F1
#
_cell.length_a   1.000
_cell.length_b   1.000
_cell.length_c   1.000
_cell.angle_alpha   90.00
_cell.angle_beta   90.00
_cell.angle_gamma   90.00
#
_symmetry.space_group_name_H-M   'P 1'
#
loop_
_entity.id
_entity.type
_entity.pdbx_description
1 polymer ?
#
loop_
_entity_poly.entity_id
_entity_poly.type
_entity_poly.pdbx_seq_one_letter_code
_entity_poly.pdbx_strand_id
1 'polypeptide(L)'
;MLLALVTLGCHRDEIASYSIPKQSQVDEQNVVVPDELKNAGGPDRMLAAILLYDDDGWFFKLTGPREPVGSQADSFRDFLASIRFANSGSTASTPEWDLPEGWTSSVAGETAAGGFATIDVPNANGDSMKLTVSRLPTSSWTEAEYKLANINRWRKQIGLP
;
A
#
# COMPACT_ATOMS: atom_id res chain seq x y z
N MET A 1 20.23 -28.68 56.58
CA MET A 1 18.96 -28.02 56.19
C MET A 1 19.33 -26.89 55.24
N LEU A 2 18.96 -27.04 53.97
CA LEU A 2 19.25 -26.13 52.88
C LEU A 2 18.43 -24.84 53.08
N LEU A 3 19.04 -23.66 53.06
CA LEU A 3 18.31 -22.40 52.97
C LEU A 3 18.88 -21.56 51.83
N ALA A 4 18.16 -21.60 50.72
CA ALA A 4 18.34 -20.73 49.56
C ALA A 4 17.88 -19.31 49.93
N LEU A 5 18.68 -18.30 49.58
CA LEU A 5 18.25 -16.91 49.58
C LEU A 5 18.34 -16.38 48.15
N VAL A 6 17.17 -16.08 47.60
CA VAL A 6 16.90 -15.67 46.23
C VAL A 6 17.44 -14.26 46.00
N THR A 7 18.31 -14.09 45.00
CA THR A 7 18.71 -12.76 44.51
C THR A 7 17.53 -12.17 43.72
N LEU A 8 16.92 -11.11 44.25
CA LEU A 8 15.96 -10.28 43.53
C LEU A 8 16.67 -9.58 42.35
N GLY A 9 16.55 -10.16 41.16
CA GLY A 9 16.92 -9.49 39.91
C GLY A 9 15.89 -8.41 39.60
N CYS A 10 16.28 -7.14 39.73
CA CYS A 10 15.57 -6.04 39.10
C CYS A 10 15.87 -6.06 37.60
N HIS A 11 15.07 -6.78 36.82
CA HIS A 11 15.00 -6.58 35.37
C HIS A 11 13.81 -5.66 35.09
N ARG A 12 14.08 -4.39 34.79
CA ARG A 12 13.13 -3.53 34.08
C ARG A 12 13.56 -3.56 32.63
N ASP A 13 12.74 -4.19 31.79
CA ASP A 13 12.79 -4.01 30.36
C ASP A 13 12.36 -2.57 30.06
N GLU A 14 13.31 -1.65 30.13
CA GLU A 14 13.10 -0.27 29.70
C GLU A 14 13.30 -0.23 28.18
N ILE A 15 12.25 0.11 27.45
CA ILE A 15 12.34 0.38 26.01
C ILE A 15 13.27 1.59 25.85
N ALA A 16 14.53 1.32 25.48
CA ALA A 16 15.50 2.36 25.21
C ALA A 16 15.09 3.11 23.94
N SER A 17 14.47 4.28 24.10
CA SER A 17 14.18 5.17 22.99
C SER A 17 15.47 5.90 22.62
N TYR A 18 16.09 5.49 21.52
CA TYR A 18 17.27 6.16 20.97
C TYR A 18 16.86 7.03 19.79
N SER A 19 17.31 8.29 19.78
CA SER A 19 17.16 9.18 18.64
C SER A 19 18.44 9.10 17.81
N ILE A 20 18.40 8.38 16.69
CA ILE A 20 19.44 8.51 15.67
C ILE A 20 19.21 9.84 14.97
N PRO A 21 20.16 10.79 14.99
CA PRO A 21 20.07 11.97 14.14
C PRO A 21 19.92 11.49 12.71
N LYS A 22 18.80 11.83 12.06
CA LYS A 22 18.65 11.59 10.62
C LYS A 22 19.83 12.27 9.94
N GLN A 23 20.75 11.48 9.37
CA GLN A 23 21.88 12.01 8.62
C GLN A 23 21.31 12.97 7.58
N SER A 24 21.61 14.25 7.75
CA SER A 24 20.98 15.32 6.98
C SER A 24 21.58 15.47 5.59
N GLN A 25 22.58 14.67 5.22
CA GLN A 25 23.24 14.74 3.93
C GLN A 25 23.42 13.33 3.40
N VAL A 26 22.48 12.88 2.56
CA VAL A 26 22.87 11.98 1.47
C VAL A 26 23.74 12.87 0.59
N ASP A 27 25.01 12.54 0.48
CA ASP A 27 25.96 13.26 -0.37
C ASP A 27 25.51 13.08 -1.82
N GLU A 28 24.66 13.99 -2.32
CA GLU A 28 24.07 13.93 -3.67
C GLU A 28 25.14 13.78 -4.77
N GLN A 29 26.37 14.17 -4.44
CA GLN A 29 27.54 14.16 -5.33
C GLN A 29 28.19 12.78 -5.47
N ASN A 30 27.87 11.81 -4.62
CA ASN A 30 28.46 10.47 -4.64
C ASN A 30 27.43 9.33 -4.66
N VAL A 31 26.17 9.63 -4.94
CA VAL A 31 25.19 8.59 -5.28
C VAL A 31 25.52 8.09 -6.69
N VAL A 32 26.26 6.98 -6.77
CA VAL A 32 26.28 6.15 -7.97
C VAL A 32 24.90 5.50 -8.05
N VAL A 33 23.92 6.26 -8.54
CA VAL A 33 22.66 5.69 -9.02
C VAL A 33 23.04 4.85 -10.23
N PRO A 34 22.86 3.51 -10.19
CA PRO A 34 23.02 2.68 -11.37
C PRO A 34 22.21 3.29 -12.52
N ASP A 35 22.72 3.26 -13.74
CA ASP A 35 22.02 3.87 -14.89
C ASP A 35 20.62 3.26 -15.10
N GLU A 36 20.36 2.08 -14.53
CA GLU A 36 19.05 1.45 -14.38
C GLU A 36 18.04 2.30 -13.57
N LEU A 37 18.48 3.01 -12.52
CA LEU A 37 17.65 3.93 -11.72
C LEU A 37 17.46 5.30 -12.36
N LYS A 38 18.37 5.73 -13.24
CA LYS A 38 18.26 7.02 -13.95
C LYS A 38 17.21 6.97 -15.07
N ASN A 39 16.91 5.79 -15.60
CA ASN A 39 15.97 5.58 -16.70
C ASN A 39 14.53 5.28 -16.24
N ALA A 40 14.22 5.40 -14.95
CA ALA A 40 12.90 5.17 -14.37
C ALA A 40 11.89 6.34 -14.55
N GLY A 41 12.19 7.34 -15.39
CA GLY A 41 11.16 8.23 -15.96
C GLY A 41 10.58 9.34 -15.05
N GLY A 42 11.31 9.83 -14.04
CA GLY A 42 10.85 10.94 -13.19
C GLY A 42 10.20 10.51 -11.88
N PRO A 43 9.58 11.43 -11.10
CA PRO A 43 9.01 11.09 -9.80
C PRO A 43 7.93 10.01 -9.91
N ASP A 44 7.77 9.23 -8.85
CA ASP A 44 6.77 8.15 -8.77
C ASP A 44 5.38 8.64 -9.20
N ARG A 45 4.67 7.76 -9.93
CA ARG A 45 3.26 7.93 -10.28
C ARG A 45 2.43 6.94 -9.47
N MET A 46 1.20 7.36 -9.17
CA MET A 46 0.18 6.49 -8.60
C MET A 46 -1.06 6.49 -9.49
N LEU A 47 -1.52 5.30 -9.90
CA LEU A 47 -2.90 5.08 -10.30
C LEU A 47 -3.65 4.59 -9.07
N ALA A 48 -4.74 5.26 -8.71
CA ALA A 48 -5.50 4.89 -7.53
C ALA A 48 -7.01 5.13 -7.70
N ALA A 49 -7.80 4.31 -7.03
CA ALA A 49 -9.24 4.45 -6.94
C ALA A 49 -9.74 4.21 -5.51
N ILE A 50 -10.83 4.91 -5.18
CA ILE A 50 -11.62 4.70 -3.96
C ILE A 50 -13.02 4.29 -4.43
N LEU A 51 -13.44 3.06 -4.11
CA LEU A 51 -14.82 2.62 -4.26
C LEU A 51 -15.46 2.57 -2.88
N LEU A 52 -16.53 3.35 -2.70
CA LEU A 52 -17.32 3.30 -1.48
C LEU A 52 -18.44 2.28 -1.68
N TYR A 53 -18.52 1.30 -0.80
CA TYR A 53 -19.53 0.26 -0.83
C TYR A 53 -19.91 -0.11 0.61
N ASP A 54 -21.20 -0.01 0.94
CA ASP A 54 -21.69 -0.07 2.32
C ASP A 54 -20.90 0.88 3.25
N ASP A 55 -20.41 0.38 4.38
CA ASP A 55 -19.64 1.12 5.38
C ASP A 55 -18.12 1.07 5.15
N ASP A 56 -17.68 0.60 3.97
CA ASP A 56 -16.27 0.41 3.63
C ASP A 56 -15.82 1.25 2.43
N GLY A 57 -14.61 1.81 2.54
CA GLY A 57 -13.87 2.35 1.42
C GLY A 57 -12.84 1.34 0.94
N TRP A 58 -13.01 0.88 -0.30
CA TRP A 58 -12.09 -0.01 -0.99
C TRP A 58 -11.08 0.78 -1.80
N PHE A 59 -9.80 0.51 -1.55
CA PHE A 59 -8.68 1.21 -2.16
C PHE A 59 -7.92 0.27 -3.08
N PHE A 60 -7.69 0.75 -4.30
CA PHE A 60 -6.91 0.07 -5.32
C PHE A 60 -5.76 0.99 -5.69
N LYS A 61 -4.51 0.58 -5.50
CA LYS A 61 -3.35 1.44 -5.72
C LYS A 61 -2.23 0.71 -6.43
N LEU A 62 -1.82 1.25 -7.57
CA LEU A 62 -0.59 0.89 -8.29
C LEU A 62 0.35 2.09 -8.22
N THR A 63 1.52 1.91 -7.60
CA THR A 63 2.52 2.98 -7.40
C THR A 63 3.89 2.51 -7.84
N GLY A 64 4.66 3.41 -8.45
CA GLY A 64 6.00 3.11 -8.94
C GLY A 64 6.48 4.13 -9.96
N PRO A 65 7.51 3.78 -10.75
CA PRO A 65 8.08 4.66 -11.76
C PRO A 65 7.04 5.20 -12.75
N ARG A 66 7.19 6.47 -13.15
CA ARG A 66 6.17 7.22 -13.91
C ARG A 66 5.69 6.51 -15.17
N GLU A 67 6.63 6.06 -15.99
CA GLU A 67 6.34 5.49 -17.30
C GLU A 67 5.76 4.07 -17.21
N PRO A 68 6.35 3.11 -16.45
CA PRO A 68 5.74 1.81 -16.19
C PRO A 68 4.33 1.88 -15.61
N VAL A 69 4.09 2.75 -14.62
CA VAL A 69 2.74 2.91 -14.06
C VAL A 69 1.80 3.58 -15.07
N GLY A 70 2.31 4.53 -15.86
CA GLY A 70 1.56 5.24 -16.88
C GLY A 70 1.06 4.32 -18.00
N SER A 71 1.86 3.34 -18.42
CA SER A 71 1.49 2.39 -19.48
C SER A 71 0.37 1.43 -19.08
N GLN A 72 0.10 1.27 -17.78
CA GLN A 72 -0.97 0.42 -17.25
C GLN A 72 -2.31 1.14 -17.07
N ALA A 73 -2.44 2.40 -17.51
CA ALA A 73 -3.61 3.21 -17.23
C ALA A 73 -4.93 2.66 -17.82
N ASP A 74 -4.90 2.10 -19.03
CA ASP A 74 -6.07 1.48 -19.64
C ASP A 74 -6.44 0.17 -18.94
N SER A 75 -5.49 -0.75 -18.78
CA SER A 75 -5.70 -2.02 -18.06
C SER A 75 -6.19 -1.80 -16.61
N PHE A 76 -5.70 -0.76 -15.94
CA PHE A 76 -6.18 -0.37 -14.61
C PHE A 76 -7.63 0.11 -14.63
N ARG A 77 -8.05 0.86 -15.66
CA ARG A 77 -9.47 1.24 -15.82
C ARG A 77 -10.35 0.03 -16.10
N ASP A 78 -9.92 -0.87 -16.96
CA ASP A 78 -10.67 -2.09 -17.29
C ASP A 78 -10.81 -3.00 -16.07
N PHE A 79 -9.73 -3.16 -15.29
CA PHE A 79 -9.75 -3.82 -14.00
C PHE A 79 -10.81 -3.21 -13.07
N LEU A 80 -10.81 -1.88 -12.89
CA LEU A 80 -11.79 -1.21 -12.03
C LEU A 80 -13.24 -1.40 -12.52
N ALA A 81 -13.45 -1.43 -13.83
CA ALA A 81 -14.77 -1.65 -14.43
C ALA A 81 -15.31 -3.07 -14.22
N SER A 82 -14.43 -4.05 -13.96
CA SER A 82 -14.81 -5.44 -13.68
C SER A 82 -15.23 -5.69 -12.22
N ILE A 83 -14.95 -4.73 -11.32
CA ILE A 83 -15.18 -4.91 -9.89
C ILE A 83 -16.67 -5.03 -9.62
N ARG A 84 -17.03 -6.10 -8.91
CA ARG A 84 -18.38 -6.42 -8.48
C ARG A 84 -18.36 -6.81 -7.02
N PHE A 85 -19.37 -6.42 -6.26
CA PHE A 85 -19.48 -6.78 -4.85
C PHE A 85 -20.48 -7.92 -4.70
N ALA A 86 -19.99 -9.08 -4.27
CA ALA A 86 -20.85 -10.22 -3.99
C ALA A 86 -21.56 -9.99 -2.64
N ASN A 87 -22.89 -9.92 -2.68
CA ASN A 87 -23.70 -9.78 -1.48
C ASN A 87 -23.95 -11.18 -0.90
N SER A 88 -23.02 -11.68 -0.07
CA SER A 88 -23.02 -13.07 0.42
C SER A 88 -23.90 -13.31 1.65
N GLY A 89 -24.75 -12.36 2.04
CA GLY A 89 -25.58 -12.46 3.25
C GLY A 89 -24.79 -12.37 4.56
N SER A 90 -23.49 -12.09 4.48
CA SER A 90 -22.59 -11.73 5.57
C SER A 90 -22.46 -10.21 5.67
N THR A 91 -22.14 -9.68 6.85
CA THR A 91 -22.00 -8.25 7.16
C THR A 91 -20.80 -7.56 6.49
N ALA A 92 -20.12 -8.22 5.55
CA ALA A 92 -18.98 -7.65 4.82
C ALA A 92 -19.04 -8.04 3.34
N SER A 93 -19.33 -7.06 2.50
CA SER A 93 -19.37 -7.20 1.05
C SER A 93 -17.96 -7.36 0.50
N THR A 94 -17.69 -8.52 -0.13
CA THR A 94 -16.35 -8.85 -0.64
C THR A 94 -16.29 -8.51 -2.14
N PRO A 95 -15.30 -7.72 -2.60
CA PRO A 95 -15.12 -7.46 -4.01
C PRO A 95 -14.59 -8.71 -4.72
N GLU A 96 -15.15 -8.94 -5.89
CA GLU A 96 -14.62 -9.81 -6.92
C GLU A 96 -14.26 -8.96 -8.13
N TRP A 97 -13.34 -9.45 -8.96
CA TRP A 97 -12.88 -8.75 -10.15
C TRP A 97 -12.40 -9.75 -11.19
N ASP A 98 -12.29 -9.29 -12.43
CA ASP A 98 -11.62 -10.01 -13.50
C ASP A 98 -10.25 -9.37 -13.72
N LEU A 99 -9.23 -10.21 -13.84
CA LEU A 99 -7.86 -9.73 -14.07
C LEU A 99 -7.65 -9.44 -15.56
N PRO A 100 -7.08 -8.27 -15.91
CA PRO A 100 -6.57 -8.03 -17.25
C PRO A 100 -5.54 -9.08 -17.68
N GLU A 101 -5.30 -9.20 -18.98
CA GLU A 101 -4.33 -10.14 -19.52
C GLU A 101 -2.94 -9.95 -18.88
N GLY A 102 -2.33 -11.08 -18.48
CA GLY A 102 -0.99 -11.10 -17.88
C GLY A 102 -0.94 -10.66 -16.41
N TRP A 103 -2.04 -10.20 -15.81
CA TRP A 103 -2.10 -9.90 -14.38
C TRP A 103 -2.30 -11.19 -13.57
N THR A 104 -1.64 -11.30 -12.42
CA THR A 104 -1.77 -12.46 -11.54
C THR A 104 -2.02 -12.03 -10.10
N SER A 105 -2.99 -12.65 -9.42
CA SER A 105 -3.32 -12.30 -8.03
C SER A 105 -2.68 -13.24 -7.03
N SER A 106 -2.30 -12.70 -5.86
CA SER A 106 -2.22 -13.49 -4.64
C SER A 106 -3.62 -13.97 -4.23
N VAL A 107 -3.70 -14.97 -3.35
CA VAL A 107 -4.99 -15.37 -2.73
C VAL A 107 -5.61 -14.14 -2.06
N ALA A 108 -6.87 -13.84 -2.39
CA ALA A 108 -7.62 -12.73 -1.80
C ALA A 108 -8.10 -13.11 -0.39
N GLY A 109 -7.98 -12.18 0.55
CA GLY A 109 -8.40 -12.37 1.94
C GLY A 109 -7.85 -11.29 2.86
N GLU A 110 -8.52 -11.07 3.98
CA GLU A 110 -8.07 -10.06 4.95
C GLU A 110 -6.67 -10.37 5.47
N THR A 111 -5.84 -9.35 5.45
CA THR A 111 -4.47 -9.36 5.98
C THR A 111 -4.34 -8.29 7.06
N ALA A 112 -3.17 -8.25 7.71
CA ALA A 112 -2.89 -7.24 8.71
C ALA A 112 -3.09 -5.81 8.18
N ALA A 113 -3.50 -4.90 9.06
CA ALA A 113 -3.62 -3.47 8.77
C ALA A 113 -4.57 -3.11 7.59
N GLY A 114 -5.61 -3.91 7.36
CA GLY A 114 -6.65 -3.61 6.38
C GLY A 114 -6.31 -3.96 4.92
N GLY A 115 -5.18 -4.63 4.68
CA GLY A 115 -4.88 -5.19 3.35
C GLY A 115 -5.81 -6.35 3.00
N PHE A 116 -6.06 -6.57 1.71
CA PHE A 116 -6.99 -7.59 1.23
C PHE A 116 -6.44 -8.43 0.07
N ALA A 117 -5.69 -7.83 -0.86
CA ALA A 117 -5.04 -8.57 -1.93
C ALA A 117 -3.84 -7.80 -2.47
N THR A 118 -2.91 -8.53 -3.09
CA THR A 118 -1.87 -7.97 -3.93
C THR A 118 -1.97 -8.60 -5.32
N ILE A 119 -2.02 -7.75 -6.34
CA ILE A 119 -2.09 -8.15 -7.74
C ILE A 119 -0.78 -7.75 -8.41
N ASP A 120 -0.17 -8.71 -9.08
CA ASP A 120 1.04 -8.53 -9.85
C ASP A 120 0.67 -8.03 -11.24
N VAL A 121 1.12 -6.82 -11.53
CA VAL A 121 0.90 -6.11 -12.78
C VAL A 121 2.17 -6.21 -13.62
N PRO A 122 2.12 -6.74 -14.85
CA PRO A 122 3.30 -6.93 -15.67
C PRO A 122 3.95 -5.59 -16.02
N ASN A 123 5.28 -5.58 -16.05
CA ASN A 123 6.10 -4.48 -16.55
C ASN A 123 6.84 -4.90 -17.82
N ALA A 124 7.18 -3.95 -18.68
CA ALA A 124 7.85 -4.18 -19.96
C ALA A 124 9.24 -4.82 -19.83
N ASN A 125 9.88 -4.69 -18.67
CA ASN A 125 11.19 -5.28 -18.37
C ASN A 125 11.11 -6.76 -17.92
N GLY A 126 9.91 -7.33 -17.82
CA GLY A 126 9.70 -8.70 -17.34
C GLY A 126 9.48 -8.83 -15.83
N ASP A 127 9.62 -7.75 -15.06
CA ASP A 127 9.25 -7.71 -13.64
C ASP A 127 7.75 -7.44 -13.45
N SER A 128 7.27 -7.52 -12.21
CA SER A 128 5.91 -7.12 -11.82
C SER A 128 5.91 -5.89 -10.91
N MET A 129 5.02 -4.94 -11.16
CA MET A 129 4.61 -3.94 -10.17
C MET A 129 3.48 -4.51 -9.30
N LYS A 130 3.31 -3.96 -8.08
CA LYS A 130 2.28 -4.43 -7.16
C LYS A 130 1.10 -3.45 -7.13
N LEU A 131 -0.08 -3.92 -7.53
CA LEU A 131 -1.35 -3.27 -7.23
C LEU A 131 -1.85 -3.81 -5.88
N THR A 132 -2.07 -2.90 -4.94
CA THR A 132 -2.56 -3.23 -3.60
C THR A 132 -4.06 -2.98 -3.48
N VAL A 133 -4.76 -3.93 -2.88
CA VAL A 133 -6.18 -3.83 -2.52
C VAL A 133 -6.28 -3.80 -1.00
N SER A 134 -6.93 -2.79 -0.45
CA SER A 134 -7.14 -2.64 1.00
C SER A 134 -8.51 -2.04 1.28
N ARG A 135 -9.07 -2.25 2.47
CA ARG A 135 -10.31 -1.62 2.92
C ARG A 135 -10.12 -0.82 4.21
N LEU A 136 -10.83 0.29 4.36
CA LEU A 136 -10.95 1.02 5.62
C LEU A 136 -12.41 1.43 5.86
N PRO A 137 -12.93 1.34 7.10
CA PRO A 137 -14.27 1.79 7.43
C PRO A 137 -14.49 3.27 7.14
N THR A 138 -15.71 3.65 6.76
CA THR A 138 -16.12 5.04 6.46
C THR A 138 -16.85 5.73 7.61
N SER A 139 -17.27 4.97 8.63
CA SER A 139 -18.29 5.32 9.64
C SER A 139 -18.13 6.63 10.42
N SER A 140 -16.97 7.27 10.37
CA SER A 140 -16.66 8.48 11.15
C SER A 140 -16.51 9.76 10.33
N TRP A 141 -16.77 9.71 9.02
CA TRP A 141 -16.48 10.79 8.09
C TRP A 141 -17.62 10.96 7.09
N THR A 142 -17.89 12.19 6.63
CA THR A 142 -18.68 12.33 5.40
C THR A 142 -17.89 11.77 4.22
N GLU A 143 -18.57 11.35 3.16
CA GLU A 143 -17.93 10.85 1.95
C GLU A 143 -16.89 11.84 1.39
N ALA A 144 -17.20 13.13 1.38
CA ALA A 144 -16.32 14.17 0.87
C ALA A 144 -15.06 14.32 1.74
N GLU A 145 -15.20 14.36 3.06
CA GLU A 145 -14.07 14.46 3.98
C GLU A 145 -13.20 13.20 3.91
N TYR A 146 -13.83 12.02 3.83
CA TYR A 146 -13.15 10.74 3.68
C TYR A 146 -12.31 10.70 2.41
N LYS A 147 -12.91 11.00 1.25
CA LYS A 147 -12.19 11.04 -0.04
C LYS A 147 -11.05 12.05 0.00
N LEU A 148 -11.32 13.27 0.46
CA LEU A 148 -10.32 14.35 0.52
C LEU A 148 -9.14 13.99 1.42
N ALA A 149 -9.39 13.45 2.62
CA ALA A 149 -8.34 13.06 3.56
C ALA A 149 -7.45 11.96 2.96
N ASN A 150 -8.04 10.96 2.31
CA ASN A 150 -7.29 9.87 1.67
C ASN A 150 -6.48 10.36 0.45
N ILE A 151 -7.07 11.19 -0.42
CA ILE A 151 -6.37 11.77 -1.57
C ILE A 151 -5.18 12.62 -1.12
N ASN A 152 -5.35 13.47 -0.11
CA ASN A 152 -4.26 14.27 0.45
C ASN A 152 -3.16 13.39 1.07
N ARG A 153 -3.53 12.28 1.73
CA ARG A 153 -2.54 11.31 2.24
C ARG A 153 -1.75 10.67 1.11
N TRP A 154 -2.40 10.29 0.01
CA TRP A 154 -1.75 9.68 -1.14
C TRP A 154 -0.83 10.61 -1.90
N ARG A 155 -1.22 11.87 -2.08
CA ARG A 155 -0.36 12.91 -2.66
C ARG A 155 0.98 12.99 -1.92
N LYS A 156 0.94 13.01 -0.59
CA LYS A 156 2.15 13.01 0.25
C LYS A 156 3.00 11.74 0.11
N GLN A 157 2.41 10.58 -0.18
CA GLN A 157 3.18 9.34 -0.40
C GLN A 157 4.05 9.39 -1.65
N ILE A 158 3.66 10.19 -2.66
CA ILE A 158 4.41 10.38 -3.91
C ILE A 158 5.03 11.79 -4.01
N GLY A 159 5.23 12.47 -2.86
CA GLY A 159 5.93 13.75 -2.82
C GLY A 159 5.16 14.95 -3.38
N LEU A 160 3.85 14.83 -3.58
CA LEU A 160 2.98 15.94 -4.00
C LEU A 160 2.49 16.74 -2.78
N PRO A 161 2.25 18.07 -2.94
CA PRO A 161 1.75 18.93 -1.86
C PRO A 161 0.36 18.53 -1.37
#